data_AF-A0A0U5GRW3-F1
#
_entry.id   AF-A0A0U5GRW3-F1
#
_cell.length_a   1.000
_cell.length_b   1.000
_cell.length_c   1.000
_cell.angle_alpha   90.00
_cell.angle_beta   90.00
_cell.angle_gamma   90.00
#
_symmetry.space_group_name_H-M   'P 1'
#
loop_
_entity.id
_entity.type
_entity.pdbx_description
1 polymer ?
#
loop_
_entity_poly.entity_id
_entity_poly.type
_entity_poly.pdbx_seq_one_letter_code
_entity_poly.pdbx_strand_id
1 'polypeptide(L)'
;MGWFWSKFSSAPKDESHTTQPPTATPENLPTPAQPQPQSRTLTREEKEEAEFKQLWTSLENDIRSGAQAAKDSSTPTQPSDSSLQTPLASIAPDSLYPDTMSCRSAFDYAFFCQSLGGQFVNVYRYGELRSCSEHWENFWLCMKTRTFSEKEKSRMIRDHYRKKAIKYKTGPSSEDVWEVRMEPVRNAFQGDFAALEREMKAEEESEERKAARAAMTPMQRAATSI
;
A
#
# COMPACT_ATOMS: atom_id res chain seq x y z
N MET A 1 32.04 -43.30 17.70
CA MET A 1 32.00 -41.98 18.37
C MET A 1 30.62 -41.83 18.97
N GLY A 2 30.51 -41.42 20.24
CA GLY A 2 29.20 -41.24 20.87
C GLY A 2 29.31 -40.61 22.25
N TRP A 3 28.15 -40.24 22.77
CA TRP A 3 27.92 -39.77 24.15
C TRP A 3 28.55 -38.38 24.36
N PHE A 4 28.08 -37.48 25.22
CA PHE A 4 27.21 -37.52 26.41
C PHE A 4 26.17 -36.35 26.29
N TRP A 5 25.19 -36.10 27.17
CA TRP A 5 25.14 -36.32 28.61
C TRP A 5 23.75 -36.73 29.10
N SER A 6 23.63 -38.01 29.47
CA SER A 6 22.78 -38.39 30.58
C SER A 6 23.49 -38.04 31.89
N LYS A 7 22.82 -37.36 32.82
CA LYS A 7 23.12 -37.52 34.25
C LYS A 7 21.89 -38.07 34.95
N PHE A 8 21.95 -39.37 35.22
CA PHE A 8 21.09 -40.02 36.19
C PHE A 8 21.41 -39.52 37.60
N SER A 9 20.39 -39.40 38.43
CA SER A 9 20.48 -39.71 39.85
C SER A 9 19.37 -40.70 40.21
N SER A 10 19.79 -41.95 40.33
CA SER A 10 19.34 -42.95 41.32
C SER A 10 17.84 -43.10 41.63
N ALA A 11 17.25 -44.19 41.13
CA ALA A 11 16.12 -44.87 41.79
C ALA A 11 16.60 -45.63 43.06
N PRO A 12 15.70 -46.28 43.83
CA PRO A 12 15.44 -47.70 43.50
C PRO A 12 14.02 -48.25 43.80
N LYS A 13 13.64 -49.26 42.99
CA LYS A 13 12.87 -50.49 43.34
C LYS A 13 11.38 -50.38 43.79
N ASP A 14 10.52 -51.38 43.59
CA ASP A 14 10.69 -52.77 43.07
C ASP A 14 9.39 -53.31 42.40
N GLU A 15 9.51 -54.41 41.61
CA GLU A 15 8.49 -55.43 41.24
C GLU A 15 7.15 -55.07 40.50
N SER A 16 6.41 -55.97 39.82
CA SER A 16 6.72 -57.13 38.94
C SER A 16 5.44 -57.65 38.19
N HIS A 17 5.58 -58.52 37.16
CA HIS A 17 4.59 -59.46 36.56
C HIS A 17 3.30 -59.05 35.76
N THR A 18 3.38 -59.14 34.41
CA THR A 18 2.82 -60.23 33.53
C THR A 18 1.32 -60.66 33.45
N THR A 19 0.74 -60.53 32.22
CA THR A 19 -0.30 -61.38 31.52
C THR A 19 -1.84 -61.13 31.66
N GLN A 20 -2.58 -61.46 30.57
CA GLN A 20 -4.01 -61.22 30.25
C GLN A 20 -4.97 -62.44 30.55
N PRO A 21 -6.19 -62.61 29.95
CA PRO A 21 -7.52 -62.58 30.62
C PRO A 21 -8.30 -63.94 30.55
N PRO A 22 -9.64 -64.08 30.81
CA PRO A 22 -10.70 -63.69 29.84
C PRO A 22 -12.16 -63.40 30.36
N THR A 23 -12.97 -62.80 29.47
CA THR A 23 -14.43 -62.98 29.16
C THR A 23 -15.52 -63.35 30.19
N ALA A 24 -16.63 -62.56 30.22
CA ALA A 24 -18.03 -63.04 30.26
C ALA A 24 -19.08 -61.94 29.88
N THR A 25 -20.14 -62.31 29.15
CA THR A 25 -21.33 -61.50 28.75
C THR A 25 -22.58 -62.40 28.72
N PRO A 26 -23.79 -61.89 29.01
CA PRO A 26 -24.95 -62.00 28.07
C PRO A 26 -25.71 -60.65 27.92
N GLU A 27 -26.22 -60.24 26.74
CA GLU A 27 -27.50 -60.62 26.08
C GLU A 27 -28.75 -60.02 26.80
N ASN A 28 -29.75 -59.35 26.18
CA ASN A 28 -30.33 -59.44 24.82
C ASN A 28 -31.02 -58.11 24.35
N LEU A 29 -31.45 -58.01 23.08
CA LEU A 29 -32.18 -56.87 22.43
C LEU A 29 -33.68 -57.25 22.14
N PRO A 30 -34.64 -56.40 21.63
CA PRO A 30 -34.52 -55.66 20.33
C PRO A 30 -35.41 -54.40 20.01
N THR A 31 -35.13 -53.77 18.85
CA THR A 31 -36.05 -53.02 17.91
C THR A 31 -36.35 -51.48 18.13
N PRO A 32 -36.83 -50.69 17.12
CA PRO A 32 -35.97 -49.79 16.31
C PRO A 32 -36.49 -48.33 16.04
N ALA A 33 -35.87 -47.64 15.05
CA ALA A 33 -36.18 -46.33 14.41
C ALA A 33 -35.71 -45.05 15.16
N GLN A 34 -35.27 -43.94 14.54
CA GLN A 34 -34.97 -43.55 13.13
C GLN A 34 -33.86 -42.45 13.16
N PRO A 35 -33.19 -42.06 12.05
CA PRO A 35 -32.03 -41.16 12.11
C PRO A 35 -32.41 -39.67 12.24
N GLN A 36 -31.70 -38.96 13.13
CA GLN A 36 -31.73 -37.49 13.23
C GLN A 36 -30.81 -36.85 12.16
N PRO A 37 -31.21 -35.74 11.51
CA PRO A 37 -30.38 -35.08 10.50
C PRO A 37 -29.21 -34.35 11.16
N GLN A 38 -27.99 -34.81 10.89
CA GLN A 38 -26.78 -34.09 11.32
C GLN A 38 -26.68 -32.76 10.57
N SER A 39 -26.66 -31.66 11.32
CA SER A 39 -26.35 -30.34 10.78
C SER A 39 -24.94 -30.35 10.20
N ARG A 40 -24.83 -30.12 8.89
CA ARG A 40 -23.54 -29.91 8.23
C ARG A 40 -22.83 -28.74 8.89
N THR A 41 -21.72 -29.01 9.56
CA THR A 41 -20.77 -27.98 9.94
C THR A 41 -20.18 -27.39 8.67
N LEU A 42 -20.56 -26.14 8.36
CA LEU A 42 -19.97 -25.35 7.28
C LEU A 42 -18.45 -25.40 7.40
N THR A 43 -17.75 -25.45 6.26
CA THR A 43 -16.29 -25.48 6.29
C THR A 43 -15.75 -24.17 6.86
N ARG A 44 -14.53 -24.22 7.39
CA ARG A 44 -13.84 -23.02 7.90
C ARG A 44 -13.78 -21.91 6.84
N GLU A 45 -13.61 -22.30 5.58
CA GLU A 45 -13.54 -21.41 4.41
C GLU A 45 -14.88 -20.71 4.14
N GLU A 46 -16.01 -21.43 4.19
CA GLU A 46 -17.36 -20.84 4.06
C GLU A 46 -17.64 -19.79 5.16
N LYS A 47 -17.11 -20.02 6.37
CA LYS A 47 -17.22 -19.06 7.49
C LYS A 47 -16.34 -17.83 7.25
N GLU A 48 -15.09 -18.02 6.82
CA GLU A 48 -14.17 -16.91 6.51
C GLU A 48 -14.69 -16.04 5.34
N GLU A 49 -15.33 -16.64 4.32
CA GLU A 49 -15.98 -15.89 3.24
C GLU A 49 -17.19 -15.08 3.75
N ALA A 50 -18.01 -15.64 4.64
CA ALA A 50 -19.15 -14.93 5.22
C ALA A 50 -18.71 -13.71 6.06
N GLU A 51 -17.68 -13.86 6.89
CA GLU A 51 -17.11 -12.77 7.69
C GLU A 51 -16.45 -11.69 6.80
N PHE A 52 -15.71 -12.09 5.76
CA PHE A 52 -15.13 -11.16 4.78
C PHE A 52 -16.21 -10.37 4.02
N LYS A 53 -17.28 -11.04 3.58
CA LYS A 53 -18.40 -10.42 2.86
C LYS A 53 -19.14 -9.41 3.73
N GLN A 54 -19.34 -9.70 5.02
CA GLN A 54 -19.90 -8.76 6.00
C GLN A 54 -19.02 -7.49 6.13
N LEU A 55 -17.71 -7.66 6.32
CA LEU A 55 -16.76 -6.54 6.38
C LEU A 55 -16.83 -5.67 5.12
N TRP A 56 -16.89 -6.29 3.94
CA TRP A 56 -16.93 -5.55 2.68
C TRP A 56 -18.24 -4.77 2.48
N THR A 57 -19.40 -5.36 2.85
CA THR A 57 -20.67 -4.61 2.87
C THR A 57 -20.70 -3.47 3.87
N SER A 58 -20.00 -3.59 5.01
CA SER A 58 -19.90 -2.50 5.99
C SER A 58 -19.12 -1.32 5.43
N LEU A 59 -17.98 -1.56 4.78
CA LEU A 59 -17.15 -0.50 4.21
C LEU A 59 -17.81 0.21 3.02
N GLU A 60 -18.49 -0.53 2.14
CA GLU A 60 -19.29 0.04 1.04
C GLU A 60 -20.37 1.01 1.57
N ASN A 61 -21.04 0.65 2.67
CA ASN A 61 -22.03 1.53 3.32
C ASN A 61 -21.39 2.76 3.98
N ASP A 62 -20.21 2.64 4.59
CA ASP A 62 -19.50 3.77 5.20
C ASP A 62 -19.04 4.78 4.15
N ILE A 63 -18.45 4.30 3.03
CA ILE A 63 -18.07 5.12 1.88
C ILE A 63 -19.30 5.84 1.28
N ARG A 64 -20.44 5.13 1.11
CA ARG A 64 -21.68 5.74 0.61
C ARG A 64 -22.28 6.77 1.58
N SER A 65 -22.20 6.52 2.88
CA SER A 65 -22.68 7.45 3.92
C SER A 65 -21.82 8.71 3.95
N GLY A 66 -20.50 8.58 3.86
CA GLY A 66 -19.58 9.71 3.70
C GLY A 66 -19.82 10.52 2.43
N ALA A 67 -20.21 9.87 1.33
CA ALA A 67 -20.57 10.56 0.08
C ALA A 67 -21.92 11.30 0.15
N GLN A 68 -22.86 10.86 0.98
CA GLN A 68 -24.13 11.58 1.19
C GLN A 68 -24.01 12.76 2.17
N ALA A 69 -23.14 12.66 3.18
CA ALA A 69 -22.84 13.75 4.10
C ALA A 69 -22.19 15.00 3.43
N ALA A 70 -21.75 14.89 2.18
CA ALA A 70 -21.09 15.96 1.44
C ALA A 70 -22.04 16.90 0.65
N LYS A 71 -23.37 16.72 0.73
CA LYS A 71 -24.33 17.47 -0.12
C LYS A 71 -25.33 18.39 0.60
N ASP A 72 -25.51 18.27 1.92
CA ASP A 72 -26.40 19.16 2.68
C ASP A 72 -25.63 19.97 3.74
N SER A 73 -25.55 21.28 3.45
CA SER A 73 -25.23 22.45 4.28
C SER A 73 -24.47 22.32 5.61
N SER A 74 -23.38 23.10 5.69
CA SER A 74 -22.91 23.85 6.89
C SER A 74 -22.65 23.12 8.21
N THR A 75 -21.36 22.90 8.49
CA THR A 75 -20.70 22.94 9.81
C THR A 75 -21.32 22.18 11.01
N PRO A 76 -20.67 21.11 11.48
CA PRO A 76 -20.70 20.72 12.88
C PRO A 76 -19.32 20.80 13.55
N THR A 77 -19.28 21.44 14.72
CA THR A 77 -18.14 21.51 15.65
C THR A 77 -17.69 20.12 16.11
N GLN A 78 -16.40 19.81 15.97
CA GLN A 78 -15.79 18.64 16.62
C GLN A 78 -15.63 18.85 18.14
N PRO A 79 -15.80 17.81 18.98
CA PRO A 79 -15.23 17.81 20.32
C PRO A 79 -13.69 17.76 20.22
N SER A 80 -13.03 18.67 20.92
CA SER A 80 -11.58 18.85 20.86
C SER A 80 -10.79 17.66 21.41
N ASP A 81 -9.90 17.08 20.61
CA ASP A 81 -8.55 16.76 21.08
C ASP A 81 -7.48 16.80 19.97
N SER A 82 -6.39 17.53 20.25
CA SER A 82 -5.06 17.44 19.63
C SER A 82 -4.88 17.63 18.11
N SER A 83 -5.10 18.88 17.67
CA SER A 83 -4.19 19.67 16.81
C SER A 83 -3.66 19.08 15.47
N LEU A 84 -4.43 19.30 14.40
CA LEU A 84 -3.88 19.69 13.09
C LEU A 84 -4.18 21.17 12.82
N GLN A 85 -3.57 22.05 13.62
CA GLN A 85 -3.47 23.45 13.25
C GLN A 85 -2.40 23.56 12.17
N THR A 86 -2.80 23.79 10.91
CA THR A 86 -1.88 24.35 9.91
C THR A 86 -1.49 25.73 10.42
N PRO A 87 -0.24 25.96 10.88
CA PRO A 87 0.17 27.30 11.25
C PRO A 87 0.22 28.10 9.95
N LEU A 88 -0.33 29.32 9.96
CA LEU A 88 -0.11 30.27 8.88
C LEU A 88 1.41 30.49 8.79
N ALA A 89 2.05 29.88 7.79
CA ALA A 89 3.49 29.71 7.78
C ALA A 89 4.19 31.05 7.60
N SER A 90 4.62 31.64 8.72
CA SER A 90 5.52 32.78 8.75
C SER A 90 6.71 32.46 7.85
N ILE A 91 7.01 33.31 6.86
CA ILE A 91 8.02 33.08 5.81
C ILE A 91 9.48 33.08 6.38
N ALA A 92 9.63 32.99 7.70
CA ALA A 92 10.90 32.72 8.36
C ALA A 92 11.50 31.39 7.85
N PRO A 93 12.80 31.34 7.52
CA PRO A 93 13.45 30.16 6.94
C PRO A 93 13.44 28.94 7.86
N ASP A 94 13.19 29.13 9.16
CA ASP A 94 13.07 28.08 10.16
C ASP A 94 11.69 27.39 10.19
N SER A 95 10.63 27.99 9.65
CA SER A 95 9.30 27.34 9.59
C SER A 95 9.12 26.42 8.39
N LEU A 96 10.04 26.45 7.42
CA LEU A 96 9.99 25.64 6.21
C LEU A 96 10.27 24.14 6.46
N TYR A 97 10.73 23.81 7.67
CA TYR A 97 11.07 22.45 8.09
C TYR A 97 10.16 22.03 9.23
N PRO A 98 9.67 20.77 9.25
CA PRO A 98 8.79 20.30 10.31
C PRO A 98 9.54 20.17 11.63
N ASP A 99 8.92 20.62 12.72
CA ASP A 99 9.45 20.54 14.08
C ASP A 99 9.16 19.18 14.76
N THR A 100 8.29 18.35 14.17
CA THR A 100 7.85 17.07 14.72
C THR A 100 8.03 15.95 13.72
N MET A 101 8.37 14.76 14.22
CA MET A 101 8.46 13.53 13.43
C MET A 101 7.91 12.34 14.24
N SER A 102 7.31 11.35 13.58
CA SER A 102 6.71 10.18 14.26
C SER A 102 7.61 8.94 14.13
N CYS A 103 8.08 8.40 15.26
CA CYS A 103 9.07 7.31 15.24
C CYS A 103 8.53 6.01 14.64
N ARG A 104 7.21 5.78 14.77
CA ARG A 104 6.51 4.64 14.16
C ARG A 104 6.62 4.67 12.64
N SER A 105 6.24 5.80 12.01
CA SER A 105 6.33 5.92 10.54
C SER A 105 7.78 5.85 10.05
N ALA A 106 8.71 6.50 10.76
CA ALA A 106 10.14 6.43 10.41
C ALA A 106 10.69 4.99 10.44
N PHE A 107 10.28 4.19 11.43
CA PHE A 107 10.59 2.75 11.47
C PHE A 107 9.94 2.00 10.31
N ASP A 108 8.64 2.18 10.09
CA ASP A 108 7.90 1.45 9.05
C ASP A 108 8.52 1.73 7.67
N TYR A 109 8.85 2.98 7.34
CA TYR A 109 9.55 3.32 6.09
C TYR A 109 10.96 2.70 5.98
N ALA A 110 11.74 2.68 7.07
CA ALA A 110 13.06 2.05 7.08
C ALA A 110 12.97 0.53 6.85
N PHE A 111 11.97 -0.11 7.47
CA PHE A 111 11.70 -1.54 7.31
C PHE A 111 11.19 -1.88 5.90
N PHE A 112 10.22 -1.13 5.37
CA PHE A 112 9.73 -1.31 3.99
C PHE A 112 10.85 -1.08 2.96
N CYS A 113 11.73 -0.10 3.18
CA CYS A 113 12.89 0.10 2.32
C CYS A 113 13.84 -1.10 2.34
N GLN A 114 14.09 -1.73 3.49
CA GLN A 114 14.95 -2.91 3.58
C GLN A 114 14.28 -4.20 3.09
N SER A 115 12.94 -4.23 3.04
CA SER A 115 12.16 -5.40 2.62
C SER A 115 12.39 -5.76 1.15
N LEU A 116 12.40 -7.07 0.86
CA LEU A 116 12.59 -7.59 -0.49
C LEU A 116 11.52 -7.10 -1.47
N GLY A 117 10.27 -6.91 -1.02
CA GLY A 117 9.19 -6.37 -1.84
C GLY A 117 9.41 -4.93 -2.30
N GLY A 118 9.99 -4.07 -1.44
CA GLY A 118 10.33 -2.69 -1.78
C GLY A 118 11.57 -2.57 -2.65
N GLN A 119 12.60 -3.38 -2.40
CA GLN A 119 13.84 -3.35 -3.17
C GLN A 119 13.73 -3.98 -4.56
N PHE A 120 12.90 -5.01 -4.74
CA PHE A 120 12.77 -5.70 -6.03
C PHE A 120 12.39 -4.74 -7.17
N VAL A 121 11.49 -3.77 -6.93
CA VAL A 121 11.10 -2.76 -7.93
C VAL A 121 12.25 -1.80 -8.26
N ASN A 122 13.10 -1.47 -7.27
CA ASN A 122 14.29 -0.63 -7.49
C ASN A 122 15.36 -1.37 -8.29
N VAL A 123 15.62 -2.65 -7.97
CA VAL A 123 16.55 -3.49 -8.74
C VAL A 123 16.04 -3.71 -10.17
N TYR A 124 14.75 -3.96 -10.35
CA TYR A 124 14.14 -4.12 -11.69
C TYR A 124 14.24 -2.84 -12.54
N ARG A 125 14.06 -1.65 -11.95
CA ARG A 125 14.08 -0.37 -12.69
C ARG A 125 15.47 0.25 -12.87
N TYR A 126 16.35 0.11 -11.89
CA TYR A 126 17.63 0.82 -11.82
C TYR A 126 18.86 -0.09 -11.74
N GLY A 127 18.68 -1.41 -11.61
CA GLY A 127 19.78 -2.38 -11.49
C GLY A 127 20.50 -2.38 -10.14
N GLU A 128 20.10 -1.52 -9.20
CA GLU A 128 20.79 -1.29 -7.93
C GLU A 128 19.84 -1.41 -6.72
N LEU A 129 20.40 -1.79 -5.57
CA LEU A 129 19.73 -1.69 -4.28
C LEU A 129 19.83 -0.25 -3.78
N ARG A 130 18.68 0.42 -3.56
CA ARG A 130 18.67 1.81 -3.09
C ARG A 130 19.07 1.88 -1.62
N SER A 131 19.96 2.83 -1.28
CA SER A 131 20.46 2.98 0.10
C SER A 131 19.35 3.40 1.07
N CYS A 132 18.96 2.48 1.95
CA CYS A 132 17.96 2.74 3.00
C CYS A 132 18.51 3.51 4.22
N SER A 133 19.81 3.85 4.21
CA SER A 133 20.50 4.56 5.30
C SER A 133 19.72 5.79 5.79
N GLU A 134 19.22 6.60 4.87
CA GLU A 134 18.48 7.83 5.17
C GLU A 134 17.22 7.59 6.03
N HIS A 135 16.49 6.49 5.81
CA HIS A 135 15.31 6.14 6.58
C HIS A 135 15.69 5.65 7.98
N TRP A 136 16.81 4.94 8.11
CA TRP A 136 17.39 4.55 9.39
C TRP A 136 17.89 5.76 10.19
N GLU A 137 18.52 6.75 9.56
CA GLU A 137 18.91 8.01 10.22
C GLU A 137 17.68 8.74 10.79
N ASN A 138 16.57 8.80 10.05
CA ASN A 138 15.31 9.37 10.56
C ASN A 138 14.79 8.60 11.80
N PHE A 139 14.83 7.27 11.76
CA PHE A 139 14.41 6.43 12.89
C PHE A 139 15.30 6.65 14.12
N TRP A 140 16.62 6.60 13.97
CA TRP A 140 17.57 6.78 15.06
C TRP A 140 17.53 8.20 15.63
N LEU A 141 17.33 9.23 14.79
CA LEU A 141 17.09 10.59 15.26
C LEU A 141 15.81 10.67 16.10
N CYS A 142 14.72 10.03 15.69
CA CYS A 142 13.47 10.04 16.46
C CYS A 142 13.63 9.33 17.81
N MET A 143 14.28 8.16 17.82
CA MET A 143 14.57 7.43 19.06
C MET A 143 15.48 8.22 20.00
N LYS A 144 16.51 8.89 19.47
CA LYS A 144 17.44 9.75 20.23
C LYS A 144 16.78 11.04 20.73
N THR A 145 15.87 11.64 19.97
CA THR A 145 15.19 12.88 20.36
C THR A 145 14.08 12.66 21.38
N ARG A 146 13.61 11.42 21.57
CA ARG A 146 12.62 11.06 22.61
C ARG A 146 13.09 11.33 24.05
N THR A 147 14.40 11.44 24.28
CA THR A 147 14.97 11.73 25.62
C THR A 147 15.30 13.20 25.86
N PHE A 148 15.11 14.08 24.87
CA PHE A 148 15.36 15.53 25.03
C PHE A 148 14.09 16.29 25.42
N SER A 149 14.25 17.54 25.87
CA SER A 149 13.11 18.43 26.07
C SER A 149 12.44 18.76 24.73
N GLU A 150 11.14 19.08 24.74
CA GLU A 150 10.37 19.33 23.51
C GLU A 150 10.95 20.46 22.64
N LYS A 151 11.60 21.46 23.27
CA LYS A 151 12.29 22.57 22.59
C LYS A 151 13.61 22.15 21.91
N GLU A 152 14.32 21.20 22.50
CA GLU A 152 15.57 20.67 21.93
C GLU A 152 15.28 19.63 20.85
N LYS A 153 14.24 18.81 21.06
CA LYS A 153 13.69 17.88 20.09
C LYS A 153 13.28 18.60 18.80
N SER A 154 12.46 19.65 18.88
CA SER A 154 12.05 20.40 17.68
C SER A 154 13.23 21.02 16.95
N ARG A 155 14.18 21.64 17.67
CA ARG A 155 15.44 22.15 17.10
C ARG A 155 16.24 21.06 16.37
N MET A 156 16.46 19.90 17.00
CA MET A 156 17.23 18.80 16.42
C MET A 156 16.56 18.18 15.18
N ILE A 157 15.23 18.08 15.19
CA ILE A 157 14.43 17.62 14.05
C ILE A 157 14.55 18.63 12.90
N ARG A 158 14.33 19.92 13.17
CA ARG A 158 14.46 21.02 12.21
C ARG A 158 15.85 21.08 11.58
N ASP A 159 16.92 20.98 12.39
CA ASP A 159 18.31 20.98 11.93
C ASP A 159 18.61 19.76 11.03
N HIS A 160 17.99 18.61 11.27
CA HIS A 160 18.09 17.44 10.41
C HIS A 160 17.38 17.64 9.07
N TYR A 161 16.13 18.11 9.07
CA TYR A 161 15.41 18.41 7.83
C TYR A 161 16.09 19.51 7.01
N ARG A 162 16.71 20.50 7.67
CA ARG A 162 17.56 21.51 7.03
C ARG A 162 18.79 20.89 6.35
N LYS A 163 19.55 20.04 7.04
CA LYS A 163 20.69 19.31 6.45
C LYS A 163 20.27 18.41 5.30
N LYS A 164 19.13 17.71 5.44
CA LYS A 164 18.52 16.87 4.41
C LYS A 164 18.17 17.70 3.17
N ALA A 165 17.51 18.83 3.32
CA ALA A 165 17.16 19.71 2.21
C ALA A 165 18.39 20.33 1.53
N ILE A 166 19.44 20.69 2.30
CA ILE A 166 20.73 21.10 1.71
C ILE A 166 21.30 19.97 0.86
N LYS A 167 21.37 18.73 1.38
CA LYS A 167 21.90 17.56 0.65
C LYS A 167 21.22 17.31 -0.69
N TYR A 168 19.90 17.50 -0.81
CA TYR A 168 19.22 17.35 -2.12
C TYR A 168 19.41 18.57 -3.02
N LYS A 169 19.44 19.80 -2.46
CA LYS A 169 19.70 21.02 -3.24
C LYS A 169 21.13 21.09 -3.79
N THR A 170 22.09 20.49 -3.09
CA THR A 170 23.49 20.33 -3.51
C THR A 170 23.79 18.93 -4.02
N GLY A 171 22.76 18.14 -4.37
CA GLY A 171 22.94 16.86 -5.03
C GLY A 171 23.39 17.04 -6.49
N PRO A 172 23.69 15.95 -7.21
CA PRO A 172 23.96 16.03 -8.65
C PRO A 172 22.76 16.69 -9.36
N SER A 173 23.00 17.91 -9.86
CA SER A 173 22.03 18.71 -10.61
C SER A 173 21.79 18.10 -12.00
N SER A 174 20.69 18.43 -12.66
CA SER A 174 20.57 18.16 -14.09
C SER A 174 21.69 18.83 -14.92
N GLU A 175 22.28 19.91 -14.40
CA GLU A 175 23.44 20.60 -15.02
C GLU A 175 24.75 19.79 -14.91
N ASP A 176 24.83 18.81 -14.00
CA ASP A 176 25.96 17.87 -13.88
C ASP A 176 25.87 16.75 -14.94
N VAL A 177 24.65 16.44 -15.38
CA VAL A 177 24.37 15.44 -16.43
C VAL A 177 24.34 16.07 -17.82
N TRP A 178 24.04 17.37 -17.93
CA TRP A 178 23.87 18.08 -19.19
C TRP A 178 24.67 19.39 -19.20
N GLU A 179 25.75 19.43 -19.98
CA GLU A 179 26.51 20.66 -20.22
C GLU A 179 25.64 21.73 -20.90
N VAL A 180 25.77 22.98 -20.44
CA VAL A 180 25.06 24.13 -21.01
C VAL A 180 25.54 24.36 -22.45
N ARG A 181 24.61 24.30 -23.40
CA ARG A 181 24.92 24.48 -24.83
C ARG A 181 25.30 25.94 -25.11
N MET A 182 26.57 26.16 -25.44
CA MET A 182 27.11 27.49 -25.79
C MET A 182 26.68 27.97 -27.18
N GLU A 183 26.31 27.05 -28.09
CA GLU A 183 25.80 27.39 -29.41
C GLU A 183 24.29 27.14 -29.54
N PRO A 184 23.55 28.03 -30.24
CA PRO A 184 22.13 27.84 -30.49
C PRO A 184 21.87 26.62 -31.39
N VAL A 185 20.85 25.84 -31.06
CA VAL A 185 20.49 24.63 -31.82
C VAL A 185 20.00 25.01 -33.21
N ARG A 186 20.86 24.88 -34.21
CA ARG A 186 20.48 25.09 -35.60
C ARG A 186 19.41 24.08 -35.99
N ASN A 187 18.31 24.58 -36.55
CA ASN A 187 17.26 23.76 -37.16
C ASN A 187 16.62 22.76 -36.17
N ALA A 188 16.40 23.14 -34.91
CA ALA A 188 15.77 22.30 -33.88
C ALA A 188 14.36 21.78 -34.25
N PHE A 189 13.67 22.53 -35.11
CA PHE A 189 12.31 22.26 -35.58
C PHE A 189 12.30 22.12 -37.10
N GLN A 190 12.89 21.03 -37.60
CA GLN A 190 12.85 20.66 -39.02
C GLN A 190 11.58 19.90 -39.33
N GLY A 191 10.55 20.65 -39.70
CA GLY A 191 9.34 20.16 -40.32
C GLY A 191 8.67 21.34 -41.03
N ASP A 192 8.08 21.11 -42.20
CA ASP A 192 7.22 22.11 -42.81
C ASP A 192 5.89 22.10 -42.05
N PHE A 193 5.82 22.87 -40.95
CA PHE A 193 4.64 22.95 -40.09
C PHE A 193 3.38 23.32 -40.87
N ALA A 194 3.53 24.10 -41.95
CA ALA A 194 2.43 24.44 -42.84
C ALA A 194 1.97 23.26 -43.71
N ALA A 195 2.84 22.29 -44.02
CA ALA A 195 2.43 21.03 -44.65
C ALA A 195 1.65 20.15 -43.65
N LEU A 196 2.19 19.97 -42.43
CA LEU A 196 1.54 19.19 -41.37
C LEU A 196 0.14 19.75 -41.00
N GLU A 197 0.01 21.07 -40.90
CA GLU A 197 -1.28 21.72 -40.62
C GLU A 197 -2.30 21.56 -41.77
N ARG A 198 -1.83 21.52 -43.03
CA ARG A 198 -2.69 21.25 -44.19
C ARG A 198 -3.14 19.78 -44.23
N GLU A 199 -2.26 18.84 -43.92
CA GLU A 199 -2.60 17.41 -43.83
C GLU A 199 -3.64 17.17 -42.73
N MET A 200 -3.43 17.71 -41.53
CA MET A 200 -4.39 17.63 -40.42
C MET A 200 -5.77 18.21 -40.77
N LYS A 201 -5.83 19.36 -41.44
CA LYS A 201 -7.09 19.96 -41.92
C LYS A 201 -7.76 19.14 -43.02
N ALA A 202 -6.98 18.56 -43.93
CA ALA A 202 -7.51 17.69 -44.97
C ALA A 202 -8.08 16.37 -44.39
N GLU A 203 -7.47 15.83 -43.34
CA GLU A 203 -8.01 14.69 -42.58
C GLU A 203 -9.31 15.07 -41.86
N GLU A 204 -9.34 16.20 -41.16
CA GLU A 204 -10.54 16.75 -40.49
C GLU A 204 -11.69 16.95 -41.47
N GLU A 205 -11.48 17.65 -42.59
CA GLU A 205 -12.47 17.78 -43.67
C GLU A 205 -12.91 16.41 -44.22
N SER A 206 -12.01 15.42 -44.30
CA SER A 206 -12.37 14.08 -44.77
C SER A 206 -13.26 13.34 -43.79
N GLU A 207 -13.03 13.50 -42.48
CA GLU A 207 -13.84 12.93 -41.41
C GLU A 207 -15.20 13.63 -41.33
N GLU A 208 -15.25 14.96 -41.43
CA GLU A 208 -16.51 15.70 -41.55
C GLU A 208 -17.32 15.25 -42.77
N ARG A 209 -16.70 15.08 -43.94
CA ARG A 209 -17.35 14.57 -45.15
C ARG A 209 -17.83 13.13 -44.99
N LYS A 210 -17.07 12.25 -44.30
CA LYS A 210 -17.49 10.89 -43.97
C LYS A 210 -18.68 10.89 -43.00
N ALA A 211 -18.62 11.70 -41.95
CA ALA A 211 -19.69 11.85 -40.96
C ALA A 211 -20.98 12.42 -41.57
N ALA A 212 -20.87 13.47 -42.40
CA ALA A 212 -21.99 14.02 -43.15
C ALA A 212 -22.59 13.00 -44.12
N ARG A 213 -21.76 12.22 -44.84
CA ARG A 213 -22.23 11.13 -45.72
C ARG A 213 -22.91 10.00 -44.93
N ALA A 214 -22.40 9.64 -43.77
CA ALA A 214 -23.01 8.64 -42.89
C ALA A 214 -24.36 9.13 -42.34
N ALA A 215 -24.44 10.37 -41.87
CA ALA A 215 -25.69 11.00 -41.43
C ALA A 215 -26.71 11.15 -42.57
N MET A 216 -26.23 11.42 -43.79
CA MET A 216 -27.05 11.54 -45.00
C MET A 216 -27.27 10.19 -45.72
N THR A 217 -27.16 9.06 -45.02
CA THR A 217 -27.56 7.73 -45.51
C THR A 217 -28.88 7.27 -44.87
N PRO A 218 -30.05 7.86 -45.22
CA PRO A 218 -31.33 7.31 -44.82
C PRO A 218 -31.66 6.05 -45.64
N MET A 219 -31.96 4.96 -44.94
CA MET A 219 -33.06 4.05 -45.31
C MET A 219 -32.97 3.32 -46.67
N GLN A 220 -31.81 2.80 -47.07
CA GLN A 220 -31.69 1.84 -48.20
C GLN A 220 -31.78 0.35 -47.80
N ARG A 221 -32.10 0.04 -46.54
CA ARG A 221 -32.22 -1.35 -46.03
C ARG A 221 -33.63 -1.97 -46.13
N ALA A 222 -34.59 -1.30 -46.77
CA ALA A 222 -36.00 -1.67 -46.79
C ALA A 222 -36.57 -2.04 -48.18
N ALA A 223 -35.73 -2.13 -49.23
CA ALA A 223 -36.17 -2.30 -50.63
C ALA A 223 -35.55 -3.53 -51.32
N THR A 224 -35.30 -4.61 -50.58
CA THR A 224 -34.84 -5.89 -51.16
C THR A 224 -35.43 -7.07 -50.39
N SER A 225 -36.77 -7.11 -50.29
CA SER A 225 -37.51 -8.27 -49.79
C SER A 225 -38.96 -8.25 -50.31
N ILE A 226 -39.14 -8.51 -51.60
CA ILE A 226 -40.36 -9.05 -52.22
C ILE A 226 -39.89 -10.12 -53.21
#